data_AF-A0A520K5Q9-F1
#
_entry.id   AF-A0A520K5Q9-F1
#
_cell.length_a   1.000
_cell.length_b   1.000
_cell.length_c   1.000
_cell.angle_alpha   90.00
_cell.angle_beta   90.00
_cell.angle_gamma   90.00
#
_symmetry.space_group_name_H-M   'P 1'
#
loop_
_entity.id
_entity.type
_entity.pdbx_description
1 polymer ?
#
loop_
_entity_poly.entity_id
_entity_poly.type
_entity_poly.pdbx_seq_one_letter_code
_entity_poly.pdbx_strand_id
1 'polypeptide(L)'
;MDTAEKRVDIFVSKLTPENERLNGKIINGWTMNITYDAEYRREAEKINAELERLAERPEMQIGAWMYGIDDPRTGTKRVDIFVGNLTPENQQLHGKMIDGWKVYGVWKALTPEDIEQRGK
;
A
#
# COMPACT_ATOMS: atom_id res chain seq x y z
N MET A 1 3.81 -39.19 -16.20
CA MET A 1 3.30 -37.87 -16.61
C MET A 1 3.21 -37.04 -15.35
N ASP A 2 4.07 -36.04 -15.20
CA ASP A 2 3.98 -35.10 -14.08
C ASP A 2 2.86 -34.11 -14.43
N THR A 3 1.63 -34.43 -14.04
CA THR A 3 0.52 -33.47 -14.12
C THR A 3 0.73 -32.48 -12.98
N ALA A 4 1.59 -31.48 -13.22
CA ALA A 4 1.75 -30.37 -12.29
C ALA A 4 0.36 -29.84 -11.93
N GLU A 5 0.01 -29.94 -10.66
CA GLU A 5 -1.29 -29.52 -10.17
C GLU A 5 -1.45 -28.02 -10.45
N LYS A 6 -2.49 -27.66 -11.19
CA LYS A 6 -2.78 -26.27 -11.55
C LYS A 6 -3.24 -25.54 -10.29
N ARG A 7 -2.41 -24.67 -9.73
CA ARG A 7 -2.71 -23.89 -8.51
C ARG A 7 -2.67 -22.39 -8.78
N VAL A 8 -3.58 -21.66 -8.13
CA VAL A 8 -3.54 -20.20 -8.00
C VAL A 8 -3.36 -19.85 -6.53
N ASP A 9 -2.28 -19.12 -6.23
CA ASP A 9 -2.03 -18.58 -4.90
C ASP A 9 -2.56 -17.14 -4.80
N ILE A 10 -3.42 -16.90 -3.83
CA ILE A 10 -3.93 -15.57 -3.50
C ILE A 10 -3.50 -15.24 -2.08
N PHE A 11 -2.69 -14.19 -1.99
CA PHE A 11 -2.24 -13.61 -0.73
C PHE A 11 -3.21 -12.51 -0.31
N VAL A 12 -3.68 -12.57 0.94
CA VAL A 12 -4.64 -11.59 1.48
C VAL A 12 -4.09 -10.93 2.73
N SER A 13 -4.36 -9.64 2.88
CA SER A 13 -4.00 -8.87 4.08
C SER A 13 -4.85 -9.21 5.30
N LYS A 14 -6.00 -9.88 5.09
CA LYS A 14 -6.89 -10.39 6.13
C LYS A 14 -7.66 -11.59 5.60
N LEU A 15 -7.71 -12.67 6.37
CA LEU A 15 -8.62 -13.78 6.13
C LEU A 15 -10.02 -13.40 6.59
N THR A 16 -11.00 -13.63 5.71
CA THR A 16 -12.43 -13.44 6.01
C THR A 16 -13.17 -14.69 5.56
N PRO A 17 -14.36 -14.99 6.12
CA PRO A 17 -15.14 -16.15 5.70
C PRO A 17 -15.38 -16.20 4.17
N GLU A 18 -15.51 -15.04 3.53
CA GLU A 18 -15.75 -14.91 2.09
C GLU A 18 -14.55 -15.25 1.21
N ASN A 19 -13.33 -15.01 1.68
CA ASN A 19 -12.12 -15.41 0.94
C ASN A 19 -11.68 -16.82 1.35
N GLU A 20 -11.77 -17.18 2.63
CA GLU A 20 -11.42 -18.52 3.12
C GLU A 20 -12.27 -19.63 2.49
N ARG A 21 -13.56 -19.37 2.21
CA ARG A 21 -14.41 -20.32 1.48
C ARG A 21 -13.91 -20.67 0.07
N LEU A 22 -12.96 -19.91 -0.48
CA LEU A 22 -12.33 -20.22 -1.77
C LEU A 22 -11.14 -21.16 -1.60
N ASN A 23 -10.55 -21.27 -0.40
CA ASN A 23 -9.38 -22.11 -0.18
C ASN A 23 -9.70 -23.59 -0.46
N GLY A 24 -8.86 -24.24 -1.27
CA GLY A 24 -9.06 -25.61 -1.75
C GLY A 24 -10.14 -25.80 -2.80
N LYS A 25 -10.89 -24.75 -3.21
CA LYS A 25 -11.87 -24.87 -4.29
C LYS A 25 -11.18 -25.01 -5.64
N ILE A 26 -11.76 -25.83 -6.51
CA ILE A 26 -11.34 -25.95 -7.91
C ILE A 26 -12.23 -25.06 -8.77
N ILE A 27 -11.63 -24.09 -9.47
CA ILE A 27 -12.31 -23.19 -10.40
C ILE A 27 -11.64 -23.34 -11.77
N ASN A 28 -12.40 -23.77 -12.79
CA ASN A 28 -11.87 -24.03 -14.13
C ASN A 28 -10.63 -24.94 -14.16
N GLY A 29 -10.60 -25.94 -13.27
CA GLY A 29 -9.48 -26.88 -13.15
C GLY A 29 -8.24 -26.32 -12.43
N TRP A 30 -8.35 -25.17 -11.78
CA TRP A 30 -7.31 -24.59 -10.91
C TRP A 30 -7.71 -24.69 -9.44
N THR A 31 -6.85 -25.26 -8.60
CA THR A 31 -7.00 -25.25 -7.15
C THR A 31 -6.65 -23.85 -6.62
N MET A 32 -7.59 -23.25 -5.91
CA MET A 32 -7.41 -21.96 -5.26
C MET A 32 -6.74 -22.14 -3.89
N ASN A 33 -5.65 -21.44 -3.62
CA ASN A 33 -5.00 -21.40 -2.31
C ASN A 33 -5.05 -19.97 -1.76
N ILE A 34 -5.72 -19.76 -0.63
CA ILE A 34 -5.88 -18.46 0.00
C ILE A 34 -5.02 -18.43 1.25
N THR A 35 -4.00 -17.57 1.27
CA THR A 35 -3.05 -17.50 2.38
C THR A 35 -2.98 -16.08 2.93
N TYR A 36 -2.96 -15.96 4.25
CA TYR A 36 -2.68 -14.68 4.90
C TYR A 36 -1.22 -14.27 4.67
N ASP A 37 -1.02 -13.06 4.18
CA ASP A 37 0.32 -12.51 3.98
C ASP A 37 0.84 -11.85 5.26
N ALA A 38 1.40 -12.68 6.13
CA ALA A 38 1.95 -12.25 7.42
C ALA A 38 3.17 -11.33 7.26
N GLU A 39 3.98 -11.55 6.23
CA GLU A 39 5.16 -10.74 5.96
C GLU A 39 4.75 -9.34 5.51
N TYR A 40 3.88 -9.25 4.50
CA TYR A 40 3.32 -7.98 4.06
C TYR A 40 2.66 -7.23 5.20
N ARG A 41 1.88 -7.91 6.06
CA ARG A 41 1.24 -7.25 7.21
C ARG A 41 2.28 -6.66 8.16
N ARG A 42 3.31 -7.43 8.51
CA ARG A 42 4.36 -6.96 9.42
C ARG A 42 5.09 -5.75 8.86
N GLU A 43 5.36 -5.75 7.56
CA GLU A 43 5.99 -4.61 6.89
C GLU A 43 5.06 -3.39 6.82
N ALA A 44 3.77 -3.59 6.53
CA ALA A 44 2.75 -2.56 6.53
C ALA A 44 2.60 -1.89 7.91
N GLU A 45 2.67 -2.66 8.99
CA GLU A 45 2.63 -2.15 10.36
C GLU A 45 3.85 -1.28 10.70
N LYS A 46 5.06 -1.68 10.24
CA LYS A 46 6.29 -0.89 10.43
C LYS A 46 6.22 0.45 9.71
N ILE A 47 5.92 0.44 8.41
CA ILE A 47 5.84 1.67 7.63
C ILE A 47 4.74 2.59 8.15
N ASN A 48 3.61 2.03 8.61
CA ASN A 48 2.55 2.83 9.21
C ASN A 48 3.02 3.53 10.49
N ALA A 49 3.70 2.83 11.39
CA ALA A 49 4.25 3.42 12.62
C ALA A 49 5.29 4.52 12.33
N GLU A 50 6.14 4.33 11.32
CA GLU A 50 7.13 5.35 10.92
C GLU A 50 6.45 6.58 10.29
N LEU A 51 5.38 6.40 9.52
CA LEU A 51 4.59 7.51 8.96
C LEU A 51 3.81 8.26 10.06
N GLU A 52 3.27 7.56 11.06
CA GLU A 52 2.68 8.18 12.25
C GLU A 52 3.71 9.05 12.98
N ARG A 53 4.92 8.53 13.22
CA ARG A 53 6.03 9.29 13.82
C ARG A 53 6.43 10.51 13.00
N LEU A 54 6.43 10.39 11.67
CA LEU A 54 6.69 11.54 10.79
C LEU A 54 5.56 12.57 10.83
N ALA A 55 4.31 12.13 10.98
CA ALA A 55 3.15 13.01 11.05
C ALA A 55 3.05 13.81 12.36
N GLU A 56 3.67 13.33 13.44
CA GLU A 56 3.81 14.09 14.70
C GLU A 56 4.68 15.35 14.54
N ARG A 57 5.48 15.43 13.47
CA ARG A 57 6.34 16.58 13.20
C ARG A 57 5.55 17.68 12.47
N PRO A 58 5.28 18.84 13.11
CA PRO A 58 4.41 19.87 12.52
C PRO A 58 4.95 20.43 11.20
N GLU A 59 6.27 20.46 11.01
CA GLU A 59 6.91 20.91 9.76
C GLU A 59 6.63 19.98 8.56
N MET A 60 6.25 18.73 8.81
CA MET A 60 5.92 17.77 7.75
C MET A 60 4.51 17.97 7.19
N GLN A 61 3.58 18.47 8.01
CA GLN A 61 2.16 18.67 7.67
C GLN A 61 1.48 17.44 7.04
N ILE A 62 1.89 16.22 7.43
CA ILE A 62 1.32 14.98 6.91
C ILE A 62 -0.08 14.79 7.51
N GLY A 63 -1.08 14.67 6.63
CA GLY A 63 -2.47 14.43 7.03
C GLY A 63 -2.95 13.01 6.72
N ALA A 64 -2.36 12.35 5.71
CA ALA A 64 -2.71 10.99 5.33
C ALA A 64 -1.58 10.34 4.53
N TRP A 65 -1.66 9.02 4.36
CA TRP A 65 -0.79 8.26 3.48
C TRP A 65 -1.51 7.04 2.91
N MET A 66 -0.98 6.51 1.83
CA MET A 66 -1.40 5.26 1.20
C MET A 66 -0.16 4.44 0.89
N TYR A 67 -0.20 3.14 1.18
CA TYR A 67 0.87 2.22 0.81
C TYR A 67 0.30 0.98 0.13
N GLY A 68 1.06 0.40 -0.79
CA GLY A 68 0.68 -0.82 -1.47
C GLY A 68 1.76 -1.38 -2.38
N ILE A 69 1.49 -2.56 -2.93
CA ILE A 69 2.30 -3.14 -4.00
C ILE A 69 1.94 -2.43 -5.30
N ASP A 70 2.91 -1.75 -5.89
CA ASP A 70 2.80 -1.04 -7.16
C ASP A 70 2.80 -2.01 -8.34
N ASP A 71 3.73 -2.98 -8.31
CA ASP A 71 3.87 -4.00 -9.34
C ASP A 71 3.83 -5.39 -8.70
N PRO A 72 2.76 -6.18 -8.92
CA PRO A 72 2.60 -7.50 -8.33
C PRO A 72 3.59 -8.53 -8.88
N ARG A 73 4.28 -8.26 -10.00
CA ARG A 73 5.30 -9.16 -10.57
C ARG A 73 6.65 -8.98 -9.90
N THR A 74 7.01 -7.74 -9.59
CA THR A 74 8.29 -7.41 -8.96
C THR A 74 8.18 -7.30 -7.45
N GLY A 75 6.96 -7.22 -6.90
CA GLY A 75 6.73 -6.98 -5.48
C GLY A 75 7.12 -5.56 -5.06
N THR A 76 7.19 -4.62 -6.00
CA THR A 76 7.64 -3.25 -5.74
C THR A 76 6.67 -2.56 -4.78
N LYS A 77 7.20 -2.11 -3.64
CA LYS A 77 6.46 -1.48 -2.54
C LYS A 77 6.53 0.04 -2.66
N ARG A 78 5.37 0.72 -2.65
CA ARG A 78 5.27 2.19 -2.73
C ARG A 78 4.45 2.78 -1.60
N VAL A 79 4.80 4.00 -1.23
CA VAL A 79 3.99 4.87 -0.37
C VAL A 79 3.77 6.22 -1.03
N ASP A 80 2.55 6.73 -0.94
CA ASP A 80 2.15 8.08 -1.29
C ASP A 80 1.77 8.82 0.00
N ILE A 81 2.31 10.03 0.17
CA ILE A 81 2.11 10.85 1.36
C ILE A 81 1.29 12.08 0.97
N PHE A 82 0.25 12.38 1.75
CA PHE A 82 -0.62 13.53 1.54
C PHE A 82 -0.39 14.57 2.64
N VAL A 83 -0.11 15.80 2.23
CA VAL A 83 0.26 16.91 3.11
C VAL A 83 -0.67 18.10 2.95
N GLY A 84 -0.81 18.91 4.01
CA GLY A 84 -1.58 20.15 3.96
C GLY A 84 -0.96 21.18 3.01
N ASN A 85 0.35 21.38 3.10
CA ASN A 85 1.14 22.17 2.16
C ASN A 85 2.44 21.44 1.79
N LEU A 86 2.98 21.73 0.61
CA LEU A 86 4.32 21.29 0.24
C LEU A 86 5.35 22.16 0.98
N THR A 87 6.13 21.53 1.85
CA THR A 87 7.24 22.16 2.58
C THR A 87 8.56 21.54 2.12
N PRO A 88 9.71 22.24 2.24
CA PRO A 88 11.00 21.64 1.95
C PRO A 88 11.23 20.32 2.71
N GLU A 89 10.76 20.25 3.95
CA GLU A 89 10.90 19.11 4.86
C GLU A 89 10.12 17.87 4.42
N ASN A 90 8.93 18.04 3.84
CA ASN A 90 8.15 16.92 3.31
C ASN A 90 8.55 16.57 1.87
N GLN A 91 8.88 17.55 1.02
CA GLN A 91 9.27 17.30 -0.36
C GLN A 91 10.53 16.47 -0.49
N GLN A 92 11.48 16.61 0.45
CA GLN A 92 12.68 15.77 0.48
C GLN A 92 12.40 14.28 0.74
N LEU A 93 11.17 13.89 1.11
CA LEU A 93 10.81 12.48 1.27
C LEU A 93 10.62 11.79 -0.09
N HIS A 94 10.28 12.53 -1.15
CA HIS A 94 10.08 11.96 -2.47
C HIS A 94 11.32 11.18 -2.95
N GLY A 95 11.10 9.94 -3.41
CA GLY A 95 12.14 9.04 -3.88
C GLY A 95 12.97 8.35 -2.79
N LYS A 96 12.81 8.73 -1.50
CA LYS A 96 13.48 8.05 -0.39
C LYS A 96 12.82 6.71 -0.08
N MET A 97 13.59 5.85 0.59
CA MET A 97 13.10 4.61 1.17
C MET A 97 12.72 4.84 2.63
N ILE A 98 11.56 4.34 3.05
CA ILE A 98 11.12 4.28 4.43
C ILE A 98 10.74 2.82 4.70
N ASP A 99 11.45 2.14 5.61
CA ASP A 99 11.22 0.72 5.94
C ASP A 99 11.09 -0.23 4.74
N GLY A 100 11.87 0.01 3.67
CA GLY A 100 11.83 -0.80 2.45
C GLY A 100 10.72 -0.42 1.46
N TRP A 101 9.94 0.62 1.74
CA TRP A 101 8.93 1.20 0.85
C TRP A 101 9.47 2.46 0.18
N LYS A 102 9.32 2.56 -1.14
CA LYS A 102 9.72 3.76 -1.87
C LYS A 102 8.63 4.82 -1.77
N VAL A 103 8.99 6.02 -1.34
CA VAL A 103 8.09 7.19 -1.43
C VAL A 103 7.95 7.56 -2.90
N TYR A 104 6.80 7.24 -3.48
CA TYR A 104 6.50 7.55 -4.88
C TYR A 104 6.17 9.03 -5.04
N GLY A 105 5.39 9.60 -4.11
CA GLY A 105 5.00 10.99 -4.18
C GLY A 105 4.65 11.61 -2.83
N VAL A 106 4.81 12.93 -2.79
CA VAL A 106 4.33 13.80 -1.71
C VAL A 106 3.37 14.78 -2.35
N TRP A 107 2.10 14.70 -1.98
CA TRP A 107 1.01 15.35 -2.68
C TRP A 107 0.32 16.33 -1.75
N LYS A 108 0.11 17.57 -2.19
CA LYS A 108 -0.79 18.48 -1.48
C LYS A 108 -2.21 17.91 -1.55
N ALA A 109 -2.84 17.69 -0.40
CA ALA A 109 -4.25 17.33 -0.35
C ALA A 109 -5.07 18.51 -0.92
N LEU A 110 -5.93 18.23 -1.90
CA LEU A 110 -6.80 19.26 -2.47
C LEU A 110 -7.85 19.64 -1.43
N THR A 111 -7.92 20.93 -1.11
CA THR A 111 -9.06 21.47 -0.35
C THR A 111 -10.23 21.78 -1.30
N PRO A 112 -11.48 21.88 -0.80
CA PRO A 112 -12.59 22.38 -1.60
C PRO A 112 -12.30 23.73 -2.28
N GLU A 113 -11.58 24.62 -1.60
CA GLU A 113 -11.16 25.92 -2.14
C GLU A 113 -10.15 25.78 -3.30
N ASP A 114 -9.21 24.82 -3.22
CA ASP A 114 -8.27 24.52 -4.32
C ASP A 114 -9.03 24.03 -5.58
N ILE A 115 -10.17 23.35 -5.41
CA ILE A 115 -11.01 22.85 -6.51
C ILE A 115 -11.78 24.01 -7.16
N GLU A 116 -12.38 24.89 -6.36
CA GLU A 116 -13.14 26.05 -6.85
C GLU A 116 -12.27 27.04 -7.65
N GLN A 117 -11.00 27.21 -7.28
CA GLN A 117 -10.08 28.09 -7.99
C GLN A 117 -9.60 27.52 -9.34
N ARG A 118 -9.59 26.19 -9.52
CA ARG A 118 -9.21 25.53 -10.78
C ARG A 118 -10.31 25.52 -11.84
N GLY A 119 -11.55 25.79 -11.45
CA GLY A 119 -12.72 25.85 -12.34
C GLY A 119 -12.99 27.23 -12.95
N LYS A 120 -12.11 28.22 -12.72
CA LYS A 120 -12.14 29.56 -13.31
C LYS A 120 -11.02 29.71 -14.34
#